data_AF-A0A1V1STZ2-F1
#
_entry.id   AF-A0A1V1STZ2-F1
#
_cell.length_a   1.000
_cell.length_b   1.000
_cell.length_c   1.000
_cell.angle_alpha   90.00
_cell.angle_beta   90.00
_cell.angle_gamma   90.00
#
_symmetry.space_group_name_H-M   'P 1'
#
loop_
_entity.id
_entity.type
_entity.pdbx_description
1 polymer ?
#
loop_
_entity_poly.entity_id
_entity_poly.type
_entity_poly.pdbx_seq_one_letter_code
_entity_poly.pdbx_strand_id
1 'polypeptide(L)'
;MDSDTIYTIEPKVADRHTVIFLHGRDSNCKEFADELFESKASEPVGQPRTLRNLLPNIRWIFPSAPALHSERFSTHMSQWFDMWSVENPVKGPEL
;
A
#
# COMPACT_ATOMS: atom_id res chain seq x y z
N MET A 1 -19.73 -5.85 2.58
CA MET A 1 -19.26 -5.60 1.21
C MET A 1 -17.96 -6.37 1.09
N ASP A 2 -17.86 -7.27 0.13
CA ASP A 2 -16.59 -7.97 -0.12
C ASP A 2 -15.56 -6.90 -0.49
N SER A 3 -14.72 -6.55 0.48
CA SER A 3 -13.63 -5.64 0.27
C SER A 3 -12.60 -6.38 -0.56
N ASP A 4 -12.26 -5.84 -1.74
CA ASP A 4 -11.19 -6.39 -2.56
C ASP A 4 -9.95 -6.64 -1.68
N THR A 5 -9.57 -7.91 -1.57
CA THR A 5 -8.42 -8.31 -0.76
C THR A 5 -7.11 -8.00 -1.47
N ILE A 6 -7.15 -7.79 -2.79
CA ILE A 6 -6.01 -7.44 -3.63
C ILE A 6 -6.48 -6.53 -4.77
N TYR A 7 -5.78 -5.43 -4.96
CA TYR A 7 -5.91 -4.55 -6.11
C TYR A 7 -4.67 -4.69 -7.00
N THR A 8 -4.88 -5.12 -8.25
CA THR A 8 -3.80 -5.37 -9.21
C THR A 8 -3.91 -4.41 -10.39
N ILE A 9 -2.77 -3.86 -10.78
CA ILE A 9 -2.62 -3.07 -12.00
C ILE A 9 -1.63 -3.78 -12.91
N GLU A 10 -2.14 -4.29 -14.02
CA GLU A 10 -1.30 -4.89 -15.06
C GLU A 10 -0.39 -3.84 -15.71
N PRO A 11 0.81 -4.26 -16.17
CA PRO A 11 1.71 -3.36 -16.86
C PRO A 11 1.12 -2.94 -18.21
N LYS A 12 1.65 -1.84 -18.76
CA LYS A 12 1.30 -1.38 -20.11
C LYS A 12 2.04 -2.15 -21.21
N VAL A 13 3.17 -2.77 -20.88
CA VAL A 13 3.96 -3.63 -21.75
C VAL A 13 4.20 -4.97 -21.07
N ALA A 14 4.53 -6.03 -21.82
CA ALA A 14 4.72 -7.36 -21.25
C ALA A 14 5.61 -7.37 -19.99
N ASP A 15 5.17 -8.10 -18.97
CA ASP A 15 5.73 -8.10 -17.62
C ASP A 15 7.22 -8.37 -17.58
N ARG A 16 7.96 -7.54 -16.83
CA ARG A 16 9.37 -7.81 -16.48
C ARG A 16 9.62 -7.82 -14.98
N HIS A 17 8.81 -7.10 -14.21
CA HIS A 17 8.93 -7.01 -12.75
C HIS A 17 7.55 -6.86 -12.09
N THR A 18 7.47 -7.21 -10.82
CA THR A 18 6.28 -7.00 -10.00
C THR A 18 6.68 -6.27 -8.72
N VAL A 19 5.92 -5.26 -8.35
CA VAL A 19 6.07 -4.52 -7.10
C VAL A 19 4.82 -4.77 -6.26
N ILE A 20 5.03 -5.21 -5.01
CA ILE A 20 3.97 -5.42 -4.03
C ILE A 20 4.06 -4.32 -2.98
N PHE A 21 2.97 -3.59 -2.77
CA PHE A 21 2.90 -2.44 -1.87
C PHE A 21 1.87 -2.68 -0.77
N LEU A 22 2.35 -2.75 0.47
CA LEU A 22 1.52 -2.90 1.66
C LEU A 22 1.10 -1.50 2.14
N HIS A 23 -0.21 -1.27 2.27
CA HIS A 23 -0.73 -0.01 2.79
C HIS A 23 -0.49 0.13 4.31
N GLY A 24 -0.63 1.35 4.82
CA GLY A 24 -0.51 1.67 6.25
C GLY A 24 -1.70 1.18 7.10
N ARG A 25 -1.59 1.34 8.41
CA ARG A 25 -2.66 0.98 9.36
C ARG A 25 -3.95 1.76 9.06
N ASP A 26 -5.07 1.06 9.20
CA ASP A 26 -6.43 1.59 9.01
C ASP A 26 -6.72 2.14 7.60
N SER A 27 -6.04 1.58 6.59
CA SER A 27 -6.26 1.86 5.16
C SER A 27 -6.62 0.56 4.40
N ASN A 28 -6.74 0.64 3.07
CA ASN A 28 -6.98 -0.51 2.20
C ASN A 28 -6.18 -0.40 0.89
N CYS A 29 -6.20 -1.49 0.10
CA CYS A 29 -5.45 -1.58 -1.15
C CYS A 29 -5.77 -0.48 -2.16
N LYS A 30 -7.05 -0.10 -2.29
CA LYS A 30 -7.52 0.80 -3.34
C LYS A 30 -7.19 2.25 -3.00
N GLU A 31 -7.47 2.67 -1.78
CA GLU A 31 -7.11 4.01 -1.29
C GLU A 31 -5.61 4.26 -1.45
N PHE A 32 -4.77 3.33 -0.98
CA PHE A 32 -3.33 3.51 -1.08
C PHE A 32 -2.82 3.53 -2.53
N ALA A 33 -3.39 2.69 -3.40
CA ALA A 33 -3.04 2.71 -4.81
C ALA A 33 -3.42 4.05 -5.47
N ASP A 34 -4.62 4.54 -5.22
CA ASP A 34 -5.11 5.82 -5.76
C ASP A 34 -4.19 6.98 -5.30
N GLU A 35 -3.90 7.09 -4.00
CA GLU A 35 -2.98 8.08 -3.43
C GLU A 35 -1.56 8.00 -4.03
N LEU A 36 -1.00 6.79 -4.16
CA LEU A 36 0.32 6.59 -4.73
C LEU A 36 0.38 7.06 -6.19
N PHE A 37 -0.66 6.78 -6.98
CA PHE A 37 -0.67 7.10 -8.41
C PHE A 37 -1.08 8.54 -8.74
N GLU A 38 -1.59 9.31 -7.77
CA GLU A 38 -1.72 10.76 -7.88
C GLU A 38 -0.35 11.47 -7.90
N SER A 39 0.68 10.83 -7.35
CA SER A 39 2.04 11.37 -7.30
C SER A 39 2.69 11.48 -8.68
N LYS A 40 3.52 12.53 -8.86
CA LYS A 40 4.33 12.76 -10.05
C LYS A 40 5.79 12.92 -9.68
N ALA A 41 6.68 12.33 -10.46
CA ALA A 41 8.11 12.55 -10.32
C ALA A 41 8.49 14.00 -10.68
N SER A 42 9.62 14.47 -10.18
CA SER A 42 10.15 15.80 -10.51
C SER A 42 10.53 15.91 -11.99
N GLU A 43 11.13 14.85 -12.56
CA GLU A 43 11.57 14.74 -13.95
C GLU A 43 10.90 13.54 -14.63
N PRO A 44 10.85 13.47 -15.98
CA PRO A 44 11.30 14.47 -16.96
C PRO A 44 10.28 15.60 -17.19
N VAL A 45 10.75 16.86 -17.29
CA VAL A 45 9.91 18.01 -17.67
C VAL A 45 9.37 17.88 -19.11
N GLY A 46 8.11 18.27 -19.32
CA GLY A 46 7.47 18.28 -20.64
C GLY A 46 6.91 16.95 -21.11
N GLN A 47 6.96 15.90 -20.28
CA GLN A 47 6.44 14.57 -20.59
C GLN A 47 5.55 14.05 -19.43
N PRO A 48 4.81 12.94 -19.62
CA PRO A 48 4.04 12.34 -18.53
C PRO A 48 4.94 11.84 -17.39
N ARG A 49 4.71 12.34 -16.16
CA ARG A 49 5.55 12.07 -14.97
C ARG A 49 4.90 11.19 -13.90
N THR A 50 3.79 10.51 -14.21
CA THR A 50 3.17 9.58 -13.25
C THR A 50 3.94 8.26 -13.22
N LEU A 51 3.91 7.56 -12.09
CA LEU A 51 4.61 6.26 -11.93
C LEU A 51 4.21 5.26 -13.03
N ARG A 52 2.92 5.20 -13.39
CA ARG A 52 2.41 4.32 -14.47
C ARG A 52 2.94 4.64 -15.86
N ASN A 53 3.43 5.86 -16.09
CA ASN A 53 4.06 6.26 -17.35
C ASN A 53 5.56 6.03 -17.33
N LEU A 54 6.21 6.29 -16.20
CA LEU A 54 7.65 6.14 -16.04
C LEU A 54 8.09 4.67 -15.93
N LEU A 55 7.22 3.81 -15.42
CA LEU A 55 7.50 2.39 -15.15
C LEU A 55 6.44 1.49 -15.82
N PRO A 56 6.36 1.48 -17.16
CA PRO A 56 5.27 0.83 -17.90
C PRO A 56 5.33 -0.71 -17.88
N ASN A 57 6.46 -1.30 -17.50
CA ASN A 57 6.73 -2.75 -17.49
C ASN A 57 6.54 -3.40 -16.09
N ILE A 58 6.03 -2.65 -15.13
CA ILE A 58 5.77 -3.12 -13.76
C ILE A 58 4.31 -3.49 -13.61
N ARG A 59 4.05 -4.71 -13.13
CA ARG A 59 2.80 -5.08 -12.48
C ARG A 59 2.81 -4.55 -11.05
N TRP A 60 1.77 -3.83 -10.67
CA TRP A 60 1.60 -3.29 -9.31
C TRP A 60 0.54 -4.09 -8.58
N ILE A 61 0.86 -4.59 -7.40
CA ILE A 61 -0.05 -5.36 -6.57
C ILE A 61 -0.16 -4.69 -5.20
N PHE A 62 -1.38 -4.40 -4.79
CA PHE A 62 -1.72 -3.79 -3.52
C PHE A 62 -2.64 -4.75 -2.77
N PRO A 63 -2.15 -5.60 -1.87
CA PRO A 63 -3.02 -6.40 -1.03
C PRO A 63 -3.61 -5.54 0.10
N SER A 64 -4.82 -5.88 0.56
CA SER A 64 -5.45 -5.33 1.76
C SER A 64 -5.09 -6.19 2.97
N ALA A 65 -4.73 -5.54 4.07
CA ALA A 65 -4.52 -6.23 5.34
C ALA A 65 -5.86 -6.74 5.90
N PRO A 66 -5.86 -7.83 6.68
CA PRO A 66 -7.05 -8.24 7.42
C PRO A 66 -7.41 -7.20 8.48
N ALA A 67 -8.69 -7.18 8.87
CA ALA A 67 -9.13 -6.47 10.07
C ALA A 67 -8.72 -7.28 11.31
N LEU A 68 -7.81 -6.73 12.12
CA LEU A 68 -7.36 -7.32 13.38
C LEU A 68 -7.70 -6.37 14.54
N HIS A 69 -7.91 -6.92 15.73
CA HIS A 69 -8.01 -6.10 16.94
C HIS A 69 -6.65 -5.44 17.22
N SER A 70 -6.65 -4.12 17.44
CA SER A 70 -5.46 -3.40 17.91
C SER A 70 -5.55 -3.20 19.41
N GLU A 71 -4.64 -3.81 20.17
CA GLU A 71 -4.56 -3.62 21.63
C GLU A 71 -4.37 -2.14 21.99
N ARG A 72 -3.52 -1.43 21.23
CA ARG A 72 -3.19 -0.01 21.48
C ARG A 72 -4.39 0.93 21.40
N PHE A 73 -5.30 0.66 20.47
CA PHE A 73 -6.44 1.54 20.19
C PHE A 73 -7.78 0.93 20.62
N SER A 74 -7.76 -0.30 21.14
CA SER A 74 -8.92 -1.08 21.57
C SER A 74 -10.04 -1.13 20.52
N THR A 75 -9.67 -1.26 19.24
CA THR A 75 -10.63 -1.34 18.12
C THR A 75 -10.15 -2.28 17.02
N HIS A 76 -11.06 -2.78 16.21
CA HIS A 76 -10.71 -3.52 15.00
C HIS A 76 -10.38 -2.54 13.87
N MET A 77 -9.24 -2.76 13.22
CA MET A 77 -8.79 -1.96 12.10
C MET A 77 -7.97 -2.80 11.13
N SER A 78 -7.84 -2.32 9.90
CA SER A 78 -6.99 -2.95 8.90
C SER A 78 -5.53 -2.81 9.30
N GLN A 79 -4.85 -3.94 9.56
CA GLN A 79 -3.44 -3.92 9.96
C GLN A 79 -2.73 -5.25 9.65
N TRP A 80 -1.46 -5.17 9.26
CA TRP A 80 -0.63 -6.34 8.95
C TRP A 80 -0.17 -7.08 10.21
N PHE A 81 0.12 -6.33 11.27
CA PHE A 81 0.59 -6.82 12.56
C PHE A 81 0.01 -5.92 13.66
N ASP A 82 -0.35 -6.49 14.81
CA ASP A 82 -0.72 -5.71 16.00
C ASP A 82 0.53 -5.15 16.69
N MET A 83 1.13 -4.15 16.04
CA MET A 83 2.36 -3.51 16.48
C MET A 83 2.05 -2.25 17.30
N TRP A 84 2.62 -2.14 18.51
CA TRP A 84 2.37 -0.97 19.35
C TRP A 84 2.98 0.32 18.79
N SER A 85 4.23 0.28 18.32
CA SER A 85 4.94 1.44 17.74
C SER A 85 5.74 1.04 16.51
N VAL A 86 5.70 1.89 15.47
CA VAL A 86 6.53 1.74 14.27
C VAL A 86 7.99 2.11 14.55
N GLU A 87 8.22 3.12 15.40
CA GLU A 87 9.57 3.61 15.73
C GLU A 87 10.30 2.66 16.70
N ASN A 88 9.54 1.97 17.55
CA ASN A 88 10.06 0.97 18.48
C ASN A 88 9.19 -0.29 18.45
N PRO A 89 9.46 -1.22 17.52
CA PRO A 89 8.64 -2.43 17.31
C PRO A 89 8.60 -3.38 18.50
N VAL A 90 9.59 -3.33 19.40
CA VAL A 90 9.64 -4.16 20.61
C VAL A 90 8.92 -3.53 21.80
N LYS A 91 8.48 -2.28 21.68
CA LYS A 91 7.66 -1.65 22.71
C LYS A 91 6.31 -2.37 22.75
N GLY A 92 5.98 -2.99 23.87
CA GLY A 92 4.64 -3.48 24.19
C GLY A 92 3.93 -2.52 25.16
N PRO A 93 2.68 -2.83 25.55
CA PRO A 93 2.14 -2.28 26.79
C PRO A 93 3.15 -2.55 27.93
N GLU A 94 3.45 -1.54 28.74
CA GLU A 94 4.21 -1.76 29.98
C GLU A 94 3.39 -2.75 30.83
N LEU A 95 3.99 -3.89 31.17
CA LEU A 95 3.40 -4.89 32.07
C LEU A 95 3.33 -4.35 33.49
#